data_AF-A0A0D5Y6M3-F1
#
_entry.id   AF-A0A0D5Y6M3-F1
#
_cell.length_a   1.000
_cell.length_b   1.000
_cell.length_c   1.000
_cell.angle_alpha   90.00
_cell.angle_beta   90.00
_cell.angle_gamma   90.00
#
_symmetry.space_group_name_H-M   'P 1'
#
loop_
_entity.id
_entity.type
_entity.pdbx_description
1 polymer ?
#
loop_
_entity_poly.entity_id
_entity_poly.type
_entity_poly.pdbx_seq_one_letter_code
_entity_poly.pdbx_strand_id
1 'polypeptide(L)'
;MSGLPTPQREQLHTKGQIVADLDSLFTERGIAISGDGDHLLLIADGHHTLKYHKPGILPTAPGKNPKALPQLRFEGGEHTAIGDATLLRFVKDAPAIPAWQVELHLPNGLALTYGQVVALGGDFYGIPDQPICEGATPADRLQRFTAAFNSLAVLPAARDEAKQILAVMQKEIVAANQAIKEGRQPHEAYDALGDTLSEEWNKITGGGSFVSALFPLGRYLKLAANNADHFGEWALLAYIAGHTAALQQAVQAHKSADEKQLELAYAMNAFADHFLTDLFSAGHVRVPRKQLAAVVTPSDLGSLITRFMHDEDSKFGLNVSNAQGDRWHAYGDKRYFDTVDSHNRKQVKLAVQRSADEIFESYLSGTAPTPGNFTALKLLPDLEAAKSGNFSPLFVMQGDKVLRRSDVNNLNDSKTIDNWWGWSTYLLLKDYKPNKPAGYLEAPTLAPTLQADGWQSQTPSAPNWLPGHAVRYAFSYTDGLNESYIGPWSAYAELSERFQPTLNVPTDTGSGSSGRNIFRQFRGGSPELIASIDKTATTYIDRNA
;
A
#
# COMPACT_ATOMS: atom_id res chain seq x y z
N MET A 1 9.50 -43.82 -0.82
CA MET A 1 10.95 -43.93 -1.09
C MET A 1 11.34 -42.89 -2.11
N SER A 2 12.51 -42.28 -1.93
CA SER A 2 13.07 -41.12 -2.66
C SER A 2 12.47 -39.75 -2.28
N GLY A 3 12.86 -39.26 -1.10
CA GLY A 3 12.75 -37.86 -0.73
C GLY A 3 13.87 -37.04 -1.37
N LEU A 4 13.52 -35.89 -1.95
CA LEU A 4 14.47 -34.86 -2.33
C LEU A 4 14.58 -33.87 -1.16
N PRO A 5 15.79 -33.56 -0.67
CA PRO A 5 15.96 -32.61 0.42
C PRO A 5 15.82 -31.17 -0.11
N THR A 6 14.87 -30.44 0.45
CA THR A 6 14.78 -28.97 0.33
C THR A 6 16.02 -28.34 1.01
N PRO A 7 16.67 -27.32 0.44
CA PRO A 7 17.80 -26.68 1.11
C PRO A 7 17.30 -25.98 2.37
N GLN A 8 17.71 -26.46 3.55
CA GLN A 8 17.67 -25.67 4.77
C GLN A 8 18.54 -24.43 4.54
N ARG A 9 17.95 -23.22 4.63
CA ARG A 9 18.75 -22.06 5.00
C ARG A 9 19.24 -22.33 6.40
N GLU A 10 20.52 -22.71 6.53
CA GLU A 10 21.18 -22.77 7.82
C GLU A 10 21.00 -21.43 8.54
N GLN A 11 20.46 -21.49 9.76
CA GLN A 11 20.61 -20.40 10.72
C GLN A 11 22.11 -20.15 10.86
N LEU A 12 22.57 -18.97 10.46
CA LEU A 12 23.95 -18.54 10.65
C LEU A 12 24.18 -18.34 12.15
N HIS A 13 24.62 -19.39 12.82
CA HIS A 13 25.08 -19.37 14.21
C HIS A 13 26.51 -18.82 14.24
N THR A 14 26.65 -17.50 14.35
CA THR A 14 27.92 -16.88 14.74
C THR A 14 27.97 -16.82 16.26
N LYS A 15 29.07 -17.29 16.88
CA LYS A 15 29.23 -17.32 18.35
C LYS A 15 28.80 -15.98 18.98
N GLY A 16 27.73 -16.01 19.77
CA GLY A 16 27.25 -14.86 20.57
C GLY A 16 26.20 -13.96 19.91
N GLN A 17 25.76 -14.23 18.68
CA GLN A 17 24.71 -13.44 18.01
C GLN A 17 23.69 -14.33 17.30
N ILE A 18 22.41 -14.15 17.65
CA ILE A 18 21.27 -14.87 17.09
C ILE A 18 20.48 -13.89 16.23
N VAL A 19 20.38 -14.16 14.94
CA VAL A 19 19.59 -13.35 14.01
C VAL A 19 18.33 -14.10 13.64
N ALA A 20 17.17 -13.49 13.87
CA ALA A 20 15.88 -14.10 13.62
C ALA A 20 14.86 -13.08 13.10
N ASP A 21 13.88 -13.53 12.33
CA ASP A 21 12.74 -12.69 11.95
C ASP A 21 11.94 -12.32 13.20
N LEU A 22 11.44 -11.08 13.27
CA LEU A 22 10.64 -10.59 14.40
C LEU A 22 9.48 -11.54 14.71
N ASP A 23 8.83 -12.06 13.66
CA ASP A 23 7.66 -12.94 13.78
C ASP A 23 7.99 -14.28 14.45
N SER A 24 9.27 -14.69 14.47
CA SER A 24 9.71 -15.91 15.15
C SER A 24 9.53 -15.84 16.67
N LEU A 25 9.52 -14.63 17.26
CA LEU A 25 9.21 -14.44 18.69
C LEU A 25 7.82 -14.95 19.08
N PHE A 26 6.87 -14.86 18.16
CA PHE A 26 5.45 -15.10 18.44
C PHE A 26 4.99 -16.51 18.07
N THR A 27 5.93 -17.40 17.72
CA THR A 27 5.64 -18.83 17.48
C THR A 27 5.70 -19.62 18.79
N GLU A 28 5.00 -20.76 18.88
CA GLU A 28 5.08 -21.64 20.06
C GLU A 28 6.51 -22.13 20.36
N ARG A 29 7.36 -22.22 19.33
CA ARG A 29 8.78 -22.60 19.49
C ARG A 29 9.67 -21.44 19.96
N GLY A 30 9.22 -20.20 19.78
CA GLY A 30 10.00 -19.00 20.05
C GLY A 30 11.32 -18.96 19.29
N ILE A 31 12.26 -18.16 19.79
CA ILE A 31 13.64 -18.11 19.30
C ILE A 31 14.52 -18.78 20.33
N ALA A 32 15.24 -19.83 19.92
CA ALA A 32 16.14 -20.55 20.80
C ALA A 32 17.36 -19.68 21.15
N ILE A 33 17.47 -19.29 22.41
CA ILE A 33 18.61 -18.55 22.96
C ILE A 33 19.65 -19.56 23.46
N SER A 34 20.89 -19.48 23.00
CA SER A 34 21.90 -20.53 23.19
C SER A 34 22.71 -20.36 24.49
N GLY A 35 22.62 -19.22 25.17
CA GLY A 35 23.14 -19.00 26.52
C GLY A 35 23.13 -17.53 26.98
N ASP A 36 23.58 -17.31 28.22
CA ASP A 36 23.77 -15.96 28.78
C ASP A 36 24.84 -15.20 27.99
N GLY A 37 24.49 -14.00 27.51
CA GLY A 37 25.38 -13.13 26.72
C GLY A 37 25.15 -13.18 25.20
N ASP A 38 24.20 -13.99 24.71
CA ASP A 38 23.80 -13.96 23.30
C ASP A 38 23.03 -12.68 22.97
N HIS A 39 23.39 -12.02 21.86
CA HIS A 39 22.67 -10.88 21.32
C HIS A 39 21.62 -11.34 20.30
N LEU A 40 20.34 -11.20 20.66
CA LEU A 40 19.23 -11.46 19.75
C LEU A 40 18.94 -10.22 18.89
N LEU A 41 19.15 -10.34 17.59
CA LEU A 41 18.78 -9.35 16.58
C LEU A 41 17.49 -9.80 15.89
N LEU A 42 16.42 -9.04 16.09
CA LEU A 42 15.12 -9.29 15.50
C LEU A 42 14.95 -8.42 14.27
N ILE A 43 14.83 -9.06 13.11
CA ILE A 43 14.59 -8.36 11.85
C ILE A 43 13.09 -8.11 11.76
N ALA A 44 12.68 -6.89 12.10
CA ALA A 44 11.35 -6.39 11.86
C ALA A 44 11.31 -5.73 10.48
N ASP A 45 10.49 -6.26 9.58
CA ASP A 45 10.02 -5.55 8.38
C ASP A 45 11.14 -5.03 7.44
N GLY A 46 11.96 -5.95 6.91
CA GLY A 46 12.93 -5.65 5.84
C GLY A 46 13.06 -6.71 4.75
N HIS A 47 12.43 -7.87 4.93
CA HIS A 47 12.64 -9.03 4.05
C HIS A 47 11.38 -9.56 3.36
N HIS A 48 10.17 -9.20 3.81
CA HIS A 48 8.92 -9.65 3.16
C HIS A 48 8.60 -8.87 1.87
N THR A 49 9.18 -7.68 1.70
CA THR A 49 9.10 -6.92 0.45
C THR A 49 10.09 -7.42 -0.62
N LEU A 50 10.99 -8.38 -0.31
CA LEU A 50 12.10 -8.77 -1.20
C LEU A 50 11.67 -9.34 -2.57
N LYS A 51 10.46 -9.87 -2.76
CA LYS A 51 9.99 -10.28 -4.10
C LYS A 51 9.87 -9.09 -5.05
N TYR A 52 9.43 -7.94 -4.53
CA TYR A 52 9.42 -6.67 -5.25
C TYR A 52 10.80 -5.99 -5.23
N HIS A 53 11.83 -6.59 -4.62
CA HIS A 53 13.16 -6.00 -4.50
C HIS A 53 14.30 -6.98 -4.85
N LYS A 54 14.01 -8.04 -5.62
CA LYS A 54 15.02 -8.95 -6.19
C LYS A 54 14.79 -9.20 -7.69
N PRO A 55 15.88 -9.39 -8.46
CA PRO A 55 15.94 -9.00 -9.86
C PRO A 55 15.49 -10.10 -10.82
N GLY A 56 14.70 -9.72 -11.83
CA GLY A 56 14.67 -10.36 -13.13
C GLY A 56 15.27 -9.42 -14.17
N ILE A 57 16.14 -9.91 -15.03
CA ILE A 57 16.70 -9.15 -16.17
C ILE A 57 15.54 -8.80 -17.11
N LEU A 58 15.33 -7.51 -17.41
CA LEU A 58 14.44 -7.10 -18.50
C LEU A 58 15.03 -5.96 -19.34
N PRO A 59 14.61 -5.86 -20.63
CA PRO A 59 15.20 -4.98 -21.64
C PRO A 59 14.68 -3.53 -21.55
N THR A 60 15.39 -2.66 -22.25
CA THR A 60 15.30 -1.19 -22.26
C THR A 60 14.11 -0.57 -23.01
N ALA A 61 13.60 0.52 -22.41
CA ALA A 61 13.10 1.81 -22.94
C ALA A 61 11.57 2.01 -23.22
N PRO A 62 10.96 3.11 -22.71
CA PRO A 62 9.64 3.59 -23.12
C PRO A 62 9.69 4.76 -24.13
N GLY A 63 8.68 4.83 -25.00
CA GLY A 63 8.43 5.90 -25.98
C GLY A 63 7.32 6.88 -25.56
N LYS A 64 7.27 8.04 -26.23
CA LYS A 64 6.61 9.32 -25.84
C LYS A 64 5.07 9.41 -26.00
N ASN A 65 4.48 10.26 -25.14
CA ASN A 65 3.06 10.74 -25.06
C ASN A 65 2.47 11.41 -26.31
N PRO A 66 1.12 11.43 -26.44
CA PRO A 66 0.42 12.72 -26.44
C PRO A 66 -1.02 12.80 -25.83
N LYS A 67 -1.32 14.02 -25.33
CA LYS A 67 -2.61 14.73 -25.05
C LYS A 67 -3.61 14.20 -24.00
N ALA A 68 -3.71 14.97 -22.91
CA ALA A 68 -4.49 14.73 -21.71
C ALA A 68 -6.01 14.82 -21.90
N LEU A 69 -6.68 13.70 -21.63
CA LEU A 69 -8.04 13.63 -21.11
C LEU A 69 -7.94 13.31 -19.61
N PRO A 70 -8.98 13.61 -18.82
CA PRO A 70 -8.97 13.24 -17.42
C PRO A 70 -8.91 11.72 -17.27
N GLN A 71 -8.00 11.30 -16.42
CA GLN A 71 -7.47 9.93 -16.38
C GLN A 71 -8.25 9.12 -15.32
N LEU A 72 -8.36 7.81 -15.48
CA LEU A 72 -8.84 6.91 -14.42
C LEU A 72 -7.65 5.99 -14.13
N ARG A 73 -7.18 5.99 -12.89
CA ARG A 73 -5.94 5.33 -12.45
C ARG A 73 -6.28 4.44 -11.26
N PHE A 74 -5.65 3.28 -11.22
CA PHE A 74 -5.73 2.33 -10.14
C PHE A 74 -4.33 1.74 -9.94
N GLU A 75 -3.91 1.56 -8.70
CA GLU A 75 -2.51 1.29 -8.31
C GLU A 75 -2.31 -0.18 -7.91
N GLY A 76 -2.58 -1.08 -8.86
CA GLY A 76 -2.55 -2.53 -8.61
C GLY A 76 -1.21 -3.06 -8.08
N GLY A 77 -0.08 -2.40 -8.39
CA GLY A 77 1.22 -2.78 -7.85
C GLY A 77 1.33 -2.65 -6.32
N GLU A 78 0.71 -1.61 -5.76
CA GLU A 78 0.69 -1.35 -4.31
C GLU A 78 -0.14 -2.40 -3.57
N HIS A 79 -1.36 -2.69 -4.08
CA HIS A 79 -2.21 -3.77 -3.57
C HIS A 79 -1.51 -5.13 -3.59
N THR A 80 -0.82 -5.45 -4.70
CA THR A 80 -0.09 -6.72 -4.81
C THR A 80 0.97 -6.82 -3.73
N ALA A 81 1.74 -5.75 -3.50
CA ALA A 81 2.79 -5.73 -2.49
C ALA A 81 2.26 -5.81 -1.06
N ILE A 82 1.12 -5.16 -0.75
CA ILE A 82 0.47 -5.26 0.55
C ILE A 82 0.06 -6.71 0.82
N GLY A 83 -0.71 -7.32 -0.09
CA GLY A 83 -1.23 -8.68 0.13
C GLY A 83 -0.15 -9.76 0.07
N ASP A 84 0.89 -9.60 -0.74
CA ASP A 84 2.01 -10.55 -0.80
C ASP A 84 2.93 -10.48 0.44
N ALA A 85 2.90 -9.38 1.19
CA ALA A 85 3.62 -9.24 2.45
C ALA A 85 2.94 -9.99 3.62
N THR A 86 1.69 -10.42 3.46
CA THR A 86 0.93 -11.18 4.45
C THR A 86 1.50 -12.58 4.63
N LEU A 87 1.31 -13.14 5.83
CA LEU A 87 1.65 -14.51 6.18
C LEU A 87 0.37 -15.36 6.24
N LEU A 88 0.37 -16.49 5.54
CA LEU A 88 -0.75 -17.44 5.50
C LEU A 88 -0.42 -18.70 6.30
N ARG A 89 -1.46 -19.34 6.87
CA ARG A 89 -1.33 -20.59 7.62
C ARG A 89 -2.34 -21.60 7.10
N PHE A 90 -1.91 -22.85 6.99
CA PHE A 90 -2.74 -23.97 6.53
C PHE A 90 -2.83 -25.09 7.56
N VAL A 91 -1.83 -25.17 8.46
CA VAL A 91 -1.73 -26.22 9.47
C VAL A 91 -1.47 -25.58 10.83
N LYS A 92 -2.18 -26.07 11.85
CA LYS A 92 -2.00 -25.62 13.23
C LYS A 92 -0.54 -25.86 13.66
N ASP A 93 0.05 -24.86 14.33
CA ASP A 93 1.42 -24.91 14.89
C ASP A 93 2.56 -25.02 13.84
N ALA A 94 2.24 -24.97 12.55
CA ALA A 94 3.23 -24.86 11.48
C ALA A 94 3.70 -23.40 11.30
N PRO A 95 4.95 -23.17 10.83
CA PRO A 95 5.39 -21.83 10.41
C PRO A 95 4.44 -21.26 9.35
N ALA A 96 4.14 -19.97 9.45
CA ALA A 96 3.38 -19.29 8.42
C ALA A 96 4.22 -19.17 7.14
N ILE A 97 3.54 -19.17 5.99
CA ILE A 97 4.14 -19.08 4.68
C ILE A 97 3.87 -17.66 4.15
N PRO A 98 4.90 -16.93 3.68
CA PRO A 98 4.67 -15.67 2.99
C PRO A 98 3.71 -15.86 1.81
N ALA A 99 2.67 -15.03 1.74
CA ALA A 99 1.58 -15.17 0.78
C ALA A 99 2.06 -15.16 -0.68
N TRP A 100 3.18 -14.49 -0.96
CA TRP A 100 3.79 -14.49 -2.28
C TRP A 100 4.34 -15.83 -2.74
N GLN A 101 4.57 -16.79 -1.83
CA GLN A 101 5.00 -18.17 -2.10
C GLN A 101 3.83 -19.13 -2.26
N VAL A 102 2.61 -18.67 -2.02
CA VAL A 102 1.40 -19.50 -2.02
C VAL A 102 0.58 -19.16 -3.26
N GLU A 103 0.25 -20.18 -4.04
CA GLU A 103 -0.74 -20.07 -5.11
C GLU A 103 -2.10 -20.53 -4.58
N LEU A 104 -3.06 -19.60 -4.53
CA LEU A 104 -4.45 -19.88 -4.16
C LEU A 104 -5.21 -20.33 -5.41
N HIS A 105 -5.74 -21.54 -5.39
CA HIS A 105 -6.43 -22.12 -6.54
C HIS A 105 -7.90 -21.72 -6.58
N LEU A 106 -8.31 -21.08 -7.68
CA LEU A 106 -9.70 -20.67 -7.91
C LEU A 106 -10.49 -21.75 -8.69
N PRO A 107 -11.84 -21.77 -8.57
CA PRO A 107 -12.69 -22.75 -9.25
C PRO A 107 -12.51 -22.85 -10.78
N ASN A 108 -12.17 -21.76 -11.45
CA ASN A 108 -11.89 -21.74 -12.89
C ASN A 108 -10.48 -22.23 -13.27
N GLY A 109 -9.67 -22.66 -12.29
CA GLY A 109 -8.30 -23.14 -12.50
C GLY A 109 -7.25 -22.03 -12.63
N LEU A 110 -7.57 -20.79 -12.25
CA LEU A 110 -6.56 -19.79 -11.93
C LEU A 110 -5.81 -20.17 -10.65
N ALA A 111 -4.54 -19.84 -10.60
CA ALA A 111 -3.68 -19.96 -9.44
C ALA A 111 -3.01 -18.59 -9.26
N LEU A 112 -3.31 -17.91 -8.16
CA LEU A 112 -2.90 -16.51 -7.92
C LEU A 112 -2.37 -16.37 -6.49
N THR A 113 -1.39 -15.50 -6.28
CA THR A 113 -1.00 -15.14 -4.91
C THR A 113 -2.07 -14.28 -4.24
N TYR A 114 -2.04 -14.21 -2.91
CA TYR A 114 -2.95 -13.35 -2.16
C TYR A 114 -2.92 -11.91 -2.68
N GLY A 115 -1.72 -11.32 -2.82
CA GLY A 115 -1.55 -9.97 -3.35
C GLY A 115 -2.12 -9.79 -4.77
N GLN A 116 -1.95 -10.77 -5.66
CA GLN A 116 -2.55 -10.70 -6.99
C GLN A 116 -4.08 -10.66 -6.93
N VAL A 117 -4.70 -11.38 -5.99
CA VAL A 117 -6.16 -11.32 -5.82
C VAL A 117 -6.59 -9.97 -5.24
N VAL A 118 -5.86 -9.40 -4.27
CA VAL A 118 -6.10 -8.03 -3.75
C VAL A 118 -6.04 -7.01 -4.89
N ALA A 119 -5.05 -7.10 -5.77
CA ALA A 119 -4.88 -6.14 -6.88
C ALA A 119 -5.88 -6.31 -8.02
N LEU A 120 -6.55 -7.46 -8.12
CA LEU A 120 -7.51 -7.76 -9.18
C LEU A 120 -8.96 -7.49 -8.76
N GLY A 121 -9.27 -7.66 -7.47
CA GLY A 121 -10.59 -7.37 -6.93
C GLY A 121 -10.92 -5.88 -7.01
N GLY A 122 -12.20 -5.55 -7.20
CA GLY A 122 -12.68 -4.16 -7.22
C GLY A 122 -12.36 -3.37 -8.50
N ASP A 123 -11.10 -3.41 -8.96
CA ASP A 123 -10.60 -2.60 -10.08
C ASP A 123 -10.79 -3.26 -11.44
N PHE A 124 -10.52 -4.56 -11.49
CA PHE A 124 -10.53 -5.33 -12.73
C PHE A 124 -11.65 -6.35 -12.78
N TYR A 125 -12.04 -6.86 -11.61
CA TYR A 125 -13.09 -7.85 -11.44
C TYR A 125 -14.14 -7.36 -10.45
N GLY A 126 -15.39 -7.44 -10.87
CA GLY A 126 -16.54 -6.85 -10.21
C GLY A 126 -17.72 -6.76 -11.17
N ILE A 127 -18.86 -6.30 -10.67
CA ILE A 127 -20.07 -6.07 -11.47
C ILE A 127 -20.32 -4.55 -11.50
N PRO A 128 -20.00 -3.84 -12.61
CA PRO A 128 -20.05 -2.38 -12.64
C PRO A 128 -21.38 -1.76 -12.22
N ASP A 129 -22.50 -2.40 -12.57
CA ASP A 129 -23.85 -1.90 -12.27
C ASP A 129 -24.38 -2.41 -10.92
N GLN A 130 -23.57 -3.16 -10.17
CA GLN A 130 -23.95 -3.69 -8.86
C GLN A 130 -22.81 -3.52 -7.83
N PRO A 131 -22.48 -2.27 -7.45
CA PRO A 131 -21.54 -2.04 -6.35
C PRO A 131 -22.03 -2.77 -5.09
N ILE A 132 -21.08 -3.32 -4.34
CA ILE A 132 -21.30 -4.17 -3.17
C ILE A 132 -22.01 -3.37 -2.09
N CYS A 133 -21.57 -2.14 -1.82
CA CYS A 133 -22.11 -1.28 -0.75
C CYS A 133 -23.59 -0.92 -0.96
N GLU A 134 -24.09 -1.01 -2.19
CA GLU A 134 -25.48 -0.67 -2.54
C GLU A 134 -26.48 -1.80 -2.30
N GLY A 135 -26.05 -2.96 -1.81
CA GLY A 135 -26.96 -3.93 -1.24
C GLY A 135 -27.71 -3.34 -0.04
N ALA A 136 -29.05 -3.35 -0.10
CA ALA A 136 -29.90 -2.72 0.92
C ALA A 136 -29.73 -3.36 2.31
N THR A 137 -29.53 -4.68 2.35
CA THR A 137 -29.29 -5.45 3.57
C THR A 137 -27.89 -6.06 3.59
N PRO A 138 -27.36 -6.47 4.77
CA PRO A 138 -26.10 -7.23 4.83
C PRO A 138 -26.08 -8.48 3.93
N ALA A 139 -27.22 -9.16 3.79
CA ALA A 139 -27.36 -10.33 2.92
C ALA A 139 -27.22 -9.95 1.44
N ASP A 140 -27.84 -8.85 1.02
CA ASP A 140 -27.71 -8.36 -0.37
C ASP A 140 -26.26 -7.98 -0.71
N ARG A 141 -25.56 -7.34 0.23
CA ARG A 141 -24.14 -6.99 0.05
C ARG A 141 -23.27 -8.24 -0.06
N LEU A 142 -23.52 -9.26 0.76
CA LEU A 142 -22.82 -10.54 0.67
C LEU A 142 -23.06 -11.23 -0.68
N GLN A 143 -24.30 -11.19 -1.19
CA GLN A 143 -24.62 -11.72 -2.52
C GLN A 143 -23.88 -10.96 -3.64
N ARG A 144 -23.85 -9.63 -3.57
CA ARG A 144 -23.14 -8.78 -4.54
C ARG A 144 -21.64 -9.01 -4.51
N PHE A 145 -21.05 -9.10 -3.31
CA PHE A 145 -19.65 -9.47 -3.15
C PHE A 145 -19.35 -10.84 -3.80
N THR A 146 -20.20 -11.83 -3.53
CA THR A 146 -20.04 -13.18 -4.11
C THR A 146 -20.11 -13.14 -5.65
N ALA A 147 -21.03 -12.35 -6.21
CA ALA A 147 -21.12 -12.16 -7.66
C ALA A 147 -19.87 -11.45 -8.23
N ALA A 148 -19.36 -10.42 -7.55
CA ALA A 148 -18.14 -9.72 -7.92
C ALA A 148 -16.92 -10.66 -7.90
N PHE A 149 -16.71 -11.41 -6.81
CA PHE A 149 -15.65 -12.40 -6.68
C PHE A 149 -15.73 -13.48 -7.77
N ASN A 150 -16.94 -13.99 -8.06
CA ASN A 150 -17.14 -15.02 -9.07
C ASN A 150 -16.79 -14.54 -10.50
N SER A 151 -16.80 -13.23 -10.75
CA SER A 151 -16.32 -12.69 -12.04
C SER A 151 -14.83 -12.97 -12.27
N LEU A 152 -14.03 -13.07 -11.20
CA LEU A 152 -12.64 -13.53 -11.22
C LEU A 152 -12.53 -15.05 -11.09
N ALA A 153 -13.22 -15.62 -10.11
CA ALA A 153 -12.94 -16.97 -9.61
C ALA A 153 -13.62 -18.09 -10.41
N VAL A 154 -14.72 -17.81 -11.12
CA VAL A 154 -15.56 -18.84 -11.76
C VAL A 154 -15.59 -18.70 -13.28
N LEU A 155 -15.54 -17.48 -13.82
CA LEU A 155 -15.65 -17.28 -15.27
C LEU A 155 -14.41 -17.83 -16.00
N PRO A 156 -14.56 -18.66 -17.06
CA PRO A 156 -13.42 -19.16 -17.82
C PRO A 156 -12.59 -18.06 -18.50
N ALA A 157 -13.25 -16.97 -18.93
CA ALA A 157 -12.59 -15.84 -19.59
C ALA A 157 -11.56 -15.13 -18.69
N ALA A 158 -11.75 -15.16 -17.36
CA ALA A 158 -10.84 -14.54 -16.41
C ALA A 158 -9.44 -15.19 -16.44
N ARG A 159 -9.30 -16.45 -16.87
CA ARG A 159 -8.03 -17.19 -16.84
C ARG A 159 -6.92 -16.54 -17.65
N ASP A 160 -7.24 -16.11 -18.86
CA ASP A 160 -6.27 -15.49 -19.77
C ASP A 160 -6.24 -13.97 -19.59
N GLU A 161 -7.39 -13.38 -19.26
CA GLU A 161 -7.51 -11.93 -19.00
C GLU A 161 -6.70 -11.50 -17.77
N ALA A 162 -6.80 -12.22 -16.64
CA ALA A 162 -6.06 -11.90 -15.43
C ALA A 162 -4.54 -11.91 -15.66
N LYS A 163 -4.03 -12.88 -16.45
CA LYS A 163 -2.60 -12.94 -16.81
C LYS A 163 -2.16 -11.73 -17.64
N GLN A 164 -3.00 -11.26 -18.56
CA GLN A 164 -2.70 -10.07 -19.36
C GLN A 164 -2.72 -8.80 -18.50
N ILE A 165 -3.69 -8.68 -17.59
CA ILE A 165 -3.76 -7.56 -16.64
C ILE A 165 -2.51 -7.50 -15.76
N LEU A 166 -2.14 -8.63 -15.16
CA LEU A 166 -0.95 -8.75 -14.32
C LEU A 166 0.34 -8.48 -15.10
N ALA A 167 0.42 -8.85 -16.38
CA ALA A 167 1.57 -8.53 -17.23
C ALA A 167 1.73 -7.02 -17.47
N VAL A 168 0.63 -6.27 -17.59
CA VAL A 168 0.65 -4.80 -17.68
C VAL A 168 1.04 -4.19 -16.33
N MET A 169 0.47 -4.68 -15.23
CA MET A 169 0.82 -4.27 -13.86
C MET A 169 2.31 -4.52 -13.54
N GLN A 170 2.91 -5.56 -14.10
CA GLN A 170 4.34 -5.82 -13.93
C GLN A 170 5.22 -4.67 -14.47
N LYS A 171 4.76 -3.89 -15.46
CA LYS A 171 5.47 -2.71 -15.98
C LYS A 171 5.57 -1.61 -14.92
N GLU A 172 4.48 -1.37 -14.19
CA GLU A 172 4.41 -0.44 -13.06
C GLU A 172 5.36 -0.87 -11.95
N ILE A 173 5.29 -2.14 -11.54
CA ILE A 173 6.16 -2.71 -10.50
C ILE A 173 7.64 -2.56 -10.90
N VAL A 174 8.02 -2.85 -12.14
CA VAL A 174 9.40 -2.69 -12.62
C VAL A 174 9.87 -1.24 -12.54
N ALA A 175 9.01 -0.29 -12.91
CA ALA A 175 9.36 1.13 -12.87
C ALA A 175 9.56 1.64 -11.43
N ALA A 176 8.67 1.25 -10.51
CA ALA A 176 8.80 1.57 -9.09
C ALA A 176 10.08 0.98 -8.49
N ASN A 177 10.37 -0.30 -8.75
CA ASN A 177 11.57 -0.98 -8.25
C ASN A 177 12.86 -0.32 -8.77
N GLN A 178 12.85 0.12 -10.02
CA GLN A 178 13.98 0.84 -10.59
C GLN A 178 14.18 2.20 -9.92
N ALA A 179 13.10 2.95 -9.66
CA ALA A 179 13.18 4.22 -8.91
C ALA A 179 13.76 4.01 -7.50
N ILE A 180 13.28 3.00 -6.77
CA ILE A 180 13.78 2.62 -5.44
C ILE A 180 15.29 2.34 -5.49
N LYS A 181 15.72 1.53 -6.47
CA LYS A 181 17.13 1.17 -6.67
C LYS A 181 18.01 2.39 -6.95
N GLU A 182 17.49 3.36 -7.69
CA GLU A 182 18.17 4.63 -7.98
C GLU A 182 18.15 5.59 -6.77
N GLY A 183 17.33 5.31 -5.75
CA GLY A 183 17.09 6.18 -4.60
C GLY A 183 16.15 7.34 -4.90
N ARG A 184 15.35 7.22 -5.97
CA ARG A 184 14.28 8.14 -6.33
C ARG A 184 12.99 7.73 -5.64
N GLN A 185 12.06 8.67 -5.52
CA GLN A 185 10.74 8.36 -4.99
C GLN A 185 9.92 7.58 -6.03
N PRO A 186 9.29 6.45 -5.66
CA PRO A 186 8.47 5.64 -6.57
C PRO A 186 7.38 6.41 -7.30
N HIS A 187 6.74 7.39 -6.66
CA HIS A 187 5.74 8.21 -7.33
C HIS A 187 6.24 8.90 -8.60
N GLU A 188 7.52 9.24 -8.67
CA GLU A 188 8.09 9.88 -9.86
C GLU A 188 8.06 8.93 -11.07
N ALA A 189 8.16 7.62 -10.83
CA ALA A 189 8.00 6.61 -11.87
C ALA A 189 6.54 6.47 -12.29
N TYR A 190 5.61 6.48 -11.33
CA TYR A 190 4.17 6.46 -11.61
C TYR A 190 3.71 7.69 -12.39
N ASP A 191 4.25 8.87 -12.09
CA ASP A 191 3.99 10.10 -12.83
C ASP A 191 4.53 10.03 -14.26
N ALA A 192 5.71 9.41 -14.46
CA ALA A 192 6.32 9.25 -15.78
C ALA A 192 5.58 8.24 -16.67
N LEU A 193 5.01 7.18 -16.09
CA LEU A 193 4.22 6.17 -16.83
C LEU A 193 2.92 6.74 -17.42
N GLY A 194 2.38 7.79 -16.80
CA GLY A 194 1.14 8.42 -17.25
C GLY A 194 -0.03 7.43 -17.27
N ASP A 195 -0.83 7.47 -18.34
CA ASP A 195 -2.08 6.66 -18.44
C ASP A 195 -1.96 5.51 -19.43
N THR A 196 -0.75 5.27 -19.92
CA THR A 196 -0.48 4.22 -20.90
C THR A 196 -0.95 2.84 -20.42
N LEU A 197 -0.86 2.58 -19.10
CA LEU A 197 -1.33 1.34 -18.49
C LEU A 197 -2.86 1.25 -18.46
N SER A 198 -3.56 2.32 -18.06
CA SER A 198 -5.03 2.39 -18.08
C SER A 198 -5.61 2.15 -19.48
N GLU A 199 -4.94 2.64 -20.52
CA GLU A 199 -5.31 2.38 -21.91
C GLU A 199 -5.16 0.90 -22.30
N GLU A 200 -4.10 0.24 -21.86
CA GLU A 200 -3.89 -1.19 -22.08
C GLU A 200 -4.90 -2.04 -21.32
N TRP A 201 -5.13 -1.74 -20.04
CA TRP A 201 -6.13 -2.42 -19.21
C TRP A 201 -7.55 -2.26 -19.74
N ASN A 202 -7.91 -1.07 -20.25
CA ASN A 202 -9.19 -0.87 -20.88
C ASN A 202 -9.38 -1.79 -22.09
N LYS A 203 -8.36 -1.94 -22.94
CA LYS A 203 -8.40 -2.85 -24.09
C LYS A 203 -8.51 -4.31 -23.67
N ILE A 204 -7.73 -4.73 -22.68
CA ILE A 204 -7.76 -6.12 -22.16
C ILE A 204 -9.15 -6.47 -21.63
N THR A 205 -9.80 -5.53 -20.95
CA THR A 205 -11.13 -5.72 -20.35
C THR A 205 -12.30 -5.42 -21.30
N GLY A 206 -12.07 -5.50 -22.62
CA GLY A 206 -13.11 -5.42 -23.65
C GLY A 206 -13.49 -4.00 -24.11
N GLY A 207 -12.66 -3.00 -23.81
CA GLY A 207 -12.79 -1.62 -24.26
C GLY A 207 -11.86 -1.25 -25.42
N GLY A 208 -11.85 0.03 -25.75
CA GLY A 208 -10.99 0.61 -26.78
C GLY A 208 -11.42 0.27 -28.22
N SER A 209 -10.88 1.02 -29.16
CA SER A 209 -11.14 0.94 -30.60
C SER A 209 -9.90 1.33 -31.39
N PHE A 210 -9.98 1.23 -32.73
CA PHE A 210 -8.91 1.68 -33.63
C PHE A 210 -8.60 3.18 -33.49
N VAL A 211 -9.59 4.00 -33.10
CA VAL A 211 -9.45 5.46 -33.01
C VAL A 211 -9.25 5.98 -31.58
N SER A 212 -9.49 5.17 -30.56
CA SER A 212 -9.33 5.56 -29.15
C SER A 212 -9.03 4.35 -28.28
N ALA A 213 -7.95 4.42 -27.49
CA ALA A 213 -7.67 3.37 -26.51
C ALA A 213 -8.65 3.34 -25.33
N LEU A 214 -9.36 4.45 -25.07
CA LEU A 214 -10.27 4.60 -23.95
C LEU A 214 -11.72 4.27 -24.29
N PHE A 215 -12.14 4.46 -25.55
CA PHE A 215 -13.54 4.26 -25.96
C PHE A 215 -13.72 3.15 -27.01
N PRO A 216 -14.73 2.27 -26.84
CA PRO A 216 -15.69 2.18 -25.72
C PRO A 216 -15.04 1.79 -24.39
N LEU A 217 -15.76 2.00 -23.27
CA LEU A 217 -15.29 1.63 -21.94
C LEU A 217 -15.35 0.11 -21.74
N GLY A 218 -14.20 -0.49 -21.45
CA GLY A 218 -14.04 -1.86 -20.97
C GLY A 218 -14.45 -1.97 -19.50
N ARG A 219 -14.43 -3.19 -18.95
CA ARG A 219 -14.85 -3.44 -17.56
C ARG A 219 -14.05 -2.61 -16.55
N TYR A 220 -12.74 -2.46 -16.76
CA TYR A 220 -11.85 -1.64 -15.91
C TYR A 220 -12.36 -0.19 -15.77
N LEU A 221 -12.59 0.51 -16.89
CA LEU A 221 -13.07 1.90 -16.85
C LEU A 221 -14.52 2.02 -16.37
N LYS A 222 -15.35 0.99 -16.58
CA LYS A 222 -16.71 0.95 -16.05
C LYS A 222 -16.73 0.81 -14.53
N LEU A 223 -15.88 -0.05 -13.97
CA LEU A 223 -15.69 -0.15 -12.52
C LEU A 223 -15.20 1.19 -11.97
N ALA A 224 -14.20 1.81 -12.61
CA ALA A 224 -13.71 3.15 -12.27
C ALA A 224 -14.79 4.25 -12.24
N ALA A 225 -15.77 4.17 -13.15
CA ALA A 225 -16.84 5.15 -13.23
C ALA A 225 -17.84 5.00 -12.06
N ASN A 226 -18.12 3.77 -11.63
CA ASN A 226 -19.05 3.43 -10.55
C ASN A 226 -18.37 2.67 -9.40
N ASN A 227 -17.38 3.30 -8.78
CA ASN A 227 -16.51 2.70 -7.76
C ASN A 227 -16.81 3.23 -6.35
N ALA A 228 -18.09 3.35 -5.96
CA ALA A 228 -18.41 3.78 -4.59
C ALA A 228 -17.78 2.86 -3.54
N ASP A 229 -17.64 1.56 -3.83
CA ASP A 229 -17.01 0.55 -2.97
C ASP A 229 -15.56 0.85 -2.56
N HIS A 230 -14.93 1.86 -3.14
CA HIS A 230 -13.55 2.27 -2.83
C HIS A 230 -13.47 3.31 -1.72
N PHE A 231 -14.57 4.03 -1.43
CA PHE A 231 -14.50 5.26 -0.64
C PHE A 231 -15.16 5.14 0.73
N GLY A 232 -14.42 5.46 1.78
CA GLY A 232 -14.91 5.70 3.14
C GLY A 232 -15.87 4.64 3.66
N GLU A 233 -17.05 5.06 4.11
CA GLU A 233 -18.04 4.14 4.70
C GLU A 233 -18.52 3.06 3.71
N TRP A 234 -18.42 3.31 2.40
CA TRP A 234 -18.84 2.38 1.37
C TRP A 234 -17.82 1.25 1.18
N ALA A 235 -16.52 1.57 1.23
CA ALA A 235 -15.44 0.57 1.27
C ALA A 235 -15.50 -0.28 2.53
N LEU A 236 -15.80 0.34 3.68
CA LEU A 236 -16.03 -0.39 4.92
C LEU A 236 -17.17 -1.43 4.77
N LEU A 237 -18.28 -1.05 4.13
CA LEU A 237 -19.39 -1.98 3.86
C LEU A 237 -19.01 -3.09 2.88
N ALA A 238 -18.22 -2.79 1.85
CA ALA A 238 -17.74 -3.77 0.87
C ALA A 238 -16.78 -4.79 1.52
N TYR A 239 -15.80 -4.31 2.29
CA TYR A 239 -14.90 -5.14 3.09
C TYR A 239 -15.67 -6.04 4.06
N ILE A 240 -16.59 -5.47 4.87
CA ILE A 240 -17.37 -6.25 5.84
C ILE A 240 -18.14 -7.38 5.15
N ALA A 241 -18.78 -7.10 4.01
CA ALA A 241 -19.50 -8.12 3.25
C ALA A 241 -18.57 -9.23 2.74
N GLY A 242 -17.42 -8.84 2.18
CA GLY A 242 -16.44 -9.77 1.64
C GLY A 242 -15.76 -10.64 2.70
N HIS A 243 -15.25 -10.01 3.76
CA HIS A 243 -14.63 -10.71 4.88
C HIS A 243 -15.63 -11.65 5.57
N THR A 244 -16.89 -11.24 5.73
CA THR A 244 -17.95 -12.14 6.24
C THR A 244 -18.12 -13.38 5.35
N ALA A 245 -18.14 -13.21 4.02
CA ALA A 245 -18.26 -14.32 3.09
C ALA A 245 -17.03 -15.25 3.16
N ALA A 246 -15.84 -14.68 3.27
CA ALA A 246 -14.59 -15.43 3.42
C ALA A 246 -14.54 -16.23 4.74
N LEU A 247 -14.98 -15.66 5.85
CA LEU A 247 -15.09 -16.35 7.14
C LEU A 247 -16.11 -17.50 7.09
N GLN A 248 -17.25 -17.30 6.41
CA GLN A 248 -18.23 -18.38 6.19
C GLN A 248 -17.63 -19.52 5.37
N GLN A 249 -16.84 -19.19 4.35
CA GLN A 249 -16.10 -20.15 3.55
C GLN A 249 -15.02 -20.89 4.37
N ALA A 250 -14.33 -20.21 5.29
CA ALA A 250 -13.38 -20.83 6.22
C ALA A 250 -14.06 -21.82 7.18
N VAL A 251 -15.24 -21.48 7.69
CA VAL A 251 -16.07 -22.39 8.51
C VAL A 251 -16.55 -23.59 7.69
N GLN A 252 -16.82 -23.43 6.40
CA GLN A 252 -17.13 -24.56 5.51
C GLN A 252 -15.90 -25.45 5.26
N ALA A 253 -14.72 -24.85 5.11
CA ALA A 253 -13.45 -25.56 5.01
C ALA A 253 -13.18 -26.41 6.26
N HIS A 254 -13.48 -25.89 7.46
CA HIS A 254 -13.42 -26.66 8.71
C HIS A 254 -14.28 -27.93 8.64
N LYS A 255 -15.56 -27.78 8.25
CA LYS A 255 -16.53 -28.88 8.22
C LYS A 255 -16.18 -29.97 7.21
N SER A 256 -15.53 -29.59 6.11
CA SER A 256 -15.17 -30.50 5.01
C SER A 256 -13.78 -31.09 5.16
N ALA A 257 -12.92 -30.51 6.00
CA ALA A 257 -11.50 -30.81 6.10
C ALA A 257 -10.77 -30.75 4.73
N ASP A 258 -11.25 -29.91 3.82
CA ASP A 258 -10.69 -29.71 2.48
C ASP A 258 -9.85 -28.43 2.45
N GLU A 259 -8.53 -28.59 2.30
CA GLU A 259 -7.57 -27.48 2.23
C GLU A 259 -7.86 -26.54 1.05
N LYS A 260 -8.46 -27.04 -0.05
CA LYS A 260 -8.87 -26.19 -1.19
C LYS A 260 -9.98 -25.22 -0.82
N GLN A 261 -10.84 -25.58 0.14
CA GLN A 261 -11.86 -24.67 0.65
C GLN A 261 -11.25 -23.56 1.52
N LEU A 262 -10.13 -23.84 2.20
CA LEU A 262 -9.36 -22.82 2.93
C LEU A 262 -8.62 -21.89 1.97
N GLU A 263 -8.01 -22.42 0.90
CA GLU A 263 -7.46 -21.58 -0.17
C GLU A 263 -8.52 -20.65 -0.77
N LEU A 264 -9.72 -21.17 -1.03
CA LEU A 264 -10.84 -20.36 -1.51
C LEU A 264 -11.27 -19.30 -0.50
N ALA A 265 -11.27 -19.62 0.80
CA ALA A 265 -11.54 -18.64 1.86
C ALA A 265 -10.50 -17.52 1.85
N TYR A 266 -9.21 -17.85 1.71
CA TYR A 266 -8.15 -16.85 1.57
C TYR A 266 -8.29 -16.02 0.30
N ALA A 267 -8.67 -16.61 -0.84
CA ALA A 267 -8.89 -15.87 -2.07
C ALA A 267 -10.09 -14.91 -1.96
N MET A 268 -11.19 -15.34 -1.33
CA MET A 268 -12.31 -14.45 -1.02
C MET A 268 -11.86 -13.32 -0.09
N ASN A 269 -11.05 -13.63 0.92
CA ASN A 269 -10.54 -12.62 1.84
C ASN A 269 -9.64 -11.61 1.14
N ALA A 270 -8.73 -12.07 0.28
CA ALA A 270 -7.87 -11.20 -0.52
C ALA A 270 -8.67 -10.25 -1.42
N PHE A 271 -9.76 -10.75 -2.03
CA PHE A 271 -10.65 -9.91 -2.82
C PHE A 271 -11.37 -8.87 -1.96
N ALA A 272 -11.72 -9.22 -0.72
CA ALA A 272 -12.30 -8.27 0.24
C ALA A 272 -11.27 -7.25 0.75
N ASP A 273 -10.03 -7.70 0.95
CA ASP A 273 -8.92 -6.88 1.43
C ASP A 273 -8.53 -5.78 0.45
N HIS A 274 -8.89 -5.89 -0.83
CA HIS A 274 -8.82 -4.75 -1.76
C HIS A 274 -9.47 -3.49 -1.15
N PHE A 275 -10.74 -3.61 -0.75
CA PHE A 275 -11.48 -2.52 -0.10
C PHE A 275 -10.94 -2.17 1.29
N LEU A 276 -10.31 -3.15 1.98
CA LEU A 276 -9.61 -2.87 3.24
C LEU A 276 -8.41 -1.97 3.00
N THR A 277 -7.63 -2.22 1.95
CA THR A 277 -6.44 -1.45 1.62
C THR A 277 -6.77 -0.04 1.13
N ASP A 278 -7.88 0.15 0.42
CA ASP A 278 -8.37 1.48 0.03
C ASP A 278 -8.60 2.38 1.24
N LEU A 279 -9.10 1.83 2.36
CA LEU A 279 -9.33 2.59 3.59
C LEU A 279 -8.06 3.15 4.24
N PHE A 280 -6.87 2.71 3.81
CA PHE A 280 -5.58 3.29 4.24
C PHE A 280 -5.03 4.30 3.24
N SER A 281 -5.62 4.44 2.05
CA SER A 281 -5.22 5.44 1.08
C SER A 281 -6.01 6.73 1.31
N ALA A 282 -5.31 7.83 1.63
CA ALA A 282 -5.94 9.09 2.03
C ALA A 282 -6.99 9.62 1.04
N GLY A 283 -6.79 9.42 -0.25
CA GLY A 283 -7.75 9.80 -1.31
C GLY A 283 -9.11 9.10 -1.22
N HIS A 284 -9.20 8.00 -0.49
CA HIS A 284 -10.42 7.21 -0.33
C HIS A 284 -11.12 7.43 1.01
N VAL A 285 -10.47 8.10 1.98
CA VAL A 285 -10.97 8.21 3.36
C VAL A 285 -12.17 9.14 3.49
N ARG A 286 -12.02 10.40 3.06
CA ARG A 286 -13.02 11.46 3.32
C ARG A 286 -13.71 12.00 2.06
N VAL A 287 -13.38 11.48 0.89
CA VAL A 287 -13.92 11.96 -0.40
C VAL A 287 -15.40 11.56 -0.55
N PRO A 288 -16.33 12.51 -0.74
CA PRO A 288 -17.76 12.22 -0.85
C PRO A 288 -18.15 11.74 -2.26
N ARG A 289 -17.54 10.62 -2.70
CA ARG A 289 -17.63 10.08 -4.07
C ARG A 289 -19.07 9.91 -4.56
N LYS A 290 -19.88 9.17 -3.80
CA LYS A 290 -21.26 8.85 -4.15
C LYS A 290 -22.15 10.09 -4.17
N GLN A 291 -21.97 10.97 -3.19
CA GLN A 291 -22.75 12.19 -3.06
C GLN A 291 -22.46 13.16 -4.20
N LEU A 292 -21.19 13.30 -4.61
CA LEU A 292 -20.80 14.11 -5.77
C LEU A 292 -21.36 13.57 -7.09
N ALA A 293 -21.32 12.24 -7.29
CA ALA A 293 -21.93 11.60 -8.46
C ALA A 293 -23.45 11.84 -8.52
N ALA A 294 -24.13 11.98 -7.37
CA ALA A 294 -25.57 12.24 -7.30
C ALA A 294 -25.96 13.70 -7.57
N VAL A 295 -25.15 14.67 -7.15
CA VAL A 295 -25.50 16.10 -7.26
C VAL A 295 -24.98 16.78 -8.54
N VAL A 296 -24.05 16.16 -9.27
CA VAL A 296 -23.48 16.70 -10.51
C VAL A 296 -24.07 16.00 -11.73
N THR A 297 -24.46 16.79 -12.74
CA THR A 297 -24.97 16.28 -14.02
C THR A 297 -24.00 16.62 -15.17
N PRO A 298 -23.57 15.64 -15.99
CA PRO A 298 -23.82 14.21 -15.84
C PRO A 298 -23.09 13.61 -14.62
N SER A 299 -23.56 12.47 -14.11
CA SER A 299 -22.97 11.80 -12.93
C SER A 299 -21.48 11.50 -13.11
N ASP A 300 -21.08 11.08 -14.32
CA ASP A 300 -19.68 10.86 -14.70
C ASP A 300 -18.79 12.09 -14.50
N LEU A 301 -19.35 13.31 -14.67
CA LEU A 301 -18.62 14.55 -14.37
C LEU A 301 -18.44 14.74 -12.86
N GLY A 302 -19.42 14.34 -12.06
CA GLY A 302 -19.32 14.30 -10.59
C GLY A 302 -18.19 13.38 -10.16
N SER A 303 -18.23 12.14 -10.63
CA SER A 303 -17.14 11.18 -10.48
C SER A 303 -15.81 11.79 -10.91
N LEU A 304 -15.74 12.39 -12.09
CA LEU A 304 -14.51 12.99 -12.57
C LEU A 304 -13.96 14.09 -11.64
N ILE A 305 -14.78 15.04 -11.20
CA ILE A 305 -14.27 16.13 -10.36
C ILE A 305 -13.88 15.67 -8.95
N THR A 306 -14.50 14.60 -8.43
CA THR A 306 -14.08 14.02 -7.13
C THR A 306 -12.62 13.57 -7.15
N ARG A 307 -12.12 13.16 -8.32
CA ARG A 307 -10.75 12.69 -8.49
C ARG A 307 -9.72 13.75 -8.09
N PHE A 308 -10.02 15.04 -8.27
CA PHE A 308 -9.08 16.08 -7.85
C PHE A 308 -8.91 16.12 -6.34
N MET A 309 -9.96 15.85 -5.57
CA MET A 309 -9.86 15.74 -4.10
C MET A 309 -9.14 14.44 -3.70
N HIS A 310 -9.45 13.33 -4.38
CA HIS A 310 -8.76 12.05 -4.20
C HIS A 310 -7.24 12.19 -4.41
N ASP A 311 -6.81 12.78 -5.53
CA ASP A 311 -5.40 12.95 -5.87
C ASP A 311 -4.74 13.99 -4.93
N GLU A 312 -5.48 15.01 -4.47
CA GLU A 312 -5.01 16.00 -3.49
C GLU A 312 -4.75 15.36 -2.12
N ASP A 313 -5.73 14.65 -1.57
CA ASP A 313 -5.64 13.95 -0.29
C ASP A 313 -4.55 12.85 -0.35
N SER A 314 -4.45 12.10 -1.46
CA SER A 314 -3.41 11.09 -1.64
C SER A 314 -2.01 11.70 -1.67
N LYS A 315 -1.84 12.86 -2.32
CA LYS A 315 -0.53 13.52 -2.47
C LYS A 315 -0.06 14.19 -1.19
N PHE A 316 -0.95 14.89 -0.49
CA PHE A 316 -0.59 15.70 0.66
C PHE A 316 -0.79 14.99 2.00
N GLY A 317 -1.54 13.88 1.99
CA GLY A 317 -1.77 13.02 3.13
C GLY A 317 -2.73 13.59 4.17
N LEU A 318 -3.27 12.71 5.01
CA LEU A 318 -4.19 13.05 6.10
C LEU A 318 -3.61 12.57 7.42
N ASN A 319 -3.66 13.42 8.44
CA ASN A 319 -3.52 13.00 9.82
C ASN A 319 -4.74 12.18 10.21
N VAL A 320 -4.50 10.93 10.57
CA VAL A 320 -5.54 9.95 10.93
C VAL A 320 -5.22 9.32 12.28
N SER A 321 -6.24 8.69 12.85
CA SER A 321 -6.13 7.90 14.07
C SER A 321 -7.02 6.67 13.98
N ASN A 322 -6.72 5.61 14.74
CA ASN A 322 -7.55 4.39 14.77
C ASN A 322 -8.18 4.16 16.15
N ALA A 323 -9.02 3.12 16.25
CA ALA A 323 -9.70 2.74 17.49
C ALA A 323 -8.76 2.21 18.58
N GLN A 324 -7.49 1.91 18.25
CA GLN A 324 -6.45 1.53 19.21
C GLN A 324 -5.70 2.73 19.78
N GLY A 325 -5.97 3.94 19.30
CA GLY A 325 -5.32 5.17 19.73
C GLY A 325 -4.02 5.49 18.98
N ASP A 326 -3.67 4.72 17.95
CA ASP A 326 -2.55 5.09 17.08
C ASP A 326 -2.91 6.35 16.29
N ARG A 327 -1.88 7.13 15.96
CA ARG A 327 -1.99 8.34 15.14
C ARG A 327 -0.83 8.38 14.16
N TRP A 328 -1.12 8.64 12.90
CA TRP A 328 -0.11 8.75 11.85
C TRP A 328 -0.58 9.68 10.74
N HIS A 329 0.34 10.01 9.84
CA HIS A 329 0.03 10.71 8.61
C HIS A 329 -0.04 9.68 7.48
N ALA A 330 -1.22 9.53 6.88
CA ALA A 330 -1.50 8.58 5.81
C ALA A 330 -1.39 9.28 4.46
N TYR A 331 -0.51 8.82 3.58
CA TYR A 331 -0.58 9.18 2.16
C TYR A 331 -1.48 8.18 1.43
N GLY A 332 -1.80 8.48 0.17
CA GLY A 332 -2.69 7.64 -0.63
C GLY A 332 -2.03 7.01 -1.84
N ASP A 333 -2.86 6.73 -2.83
CA ASP A 333 -2.49 6.11 -4.11
C ASP A 333 -1.20 6.71 -4.66
N LYS A 334 -0.30 5.83 -5.15
CA LYS A 334 1.03 6.15 -5.71
C LYS A 334 2.09 6.51 -4.67
N ARG A 335 1.75 6.50 -3.39
CA ARG A 335 2.65 6.86 -2.29
C ARG A 335 3.03 5.68 -1.44
N TYR A 336 2.46 4.49 -1.66
CA TYR A 336 2.72 3.33 -0.81
C TYR A 336 4.21 3.08 -0.68
N PHE A 337 5.00 3.16 -1.74
CA PHE A 337 6.45 2.93 -1.68
C PHE A 337 7.30 4.18 -1.41
N ASP A 338 6.71 5.37 -1.32
CA ASP A 338 7.45 6.61 -1.01
C ASP A 338 8.00 6.56 0.42
N THR A 339 9.13 7.22 0.66
CA THR A 339 9.79 7.16 1.99
C THR A 339 8.91 7.72 3.10
N VAL A 340 8.04 8.69 2.77
CA VAL A 340 7.15 9.38 3.72
C VAL A 340 5.98 8.51 4.21
N ASP A 341 5.63 7.44 3.49
CA ASP A 341 4.44 6.64 3.80
C ASP A 341 4.75 5.41 4.69
N SER A 342 5.94 5.36 5.31
CA SER A 342 6.36 4.19 6.09
C SER A 342 5.43 3.83 7.25
N HIS A 343 4.84 4.83 7.90
CA HIS A 343 3.90 4.62 9.01
C HIS A 343 2.57 4.05 8.52
N ASN A 344 2.03 4.58 7.41
CA ASN A 344 0.80 4.09 6.81
C ASN A 344 0.97 2.67 6.26
N ARG A 345 2.08 2.40 5.55
CA ARG A 345 2.46 1.05 5.11
C ARG A 345 2.43 0.03 6.23
N LYS A 346 2.93 0.39 7.41
CA LYS A 346 2.92 -0.51 8.58
C LYS A 346 1.49 -0.80 9.04
N GLN A 347 0.63 0.22 9.08
CA GLN A 347 -0.75 0.09 9.53
C GLN A 347 -1.58 -0.79 8.57
N VAL A 348 -1.49 -0.55 7.26
CA VAL A 348 -2.23 -1.35 6.27
C VAL A 348 -1.76 -2.81 6.26
N LYS A 349 -0.45 -3.08 6.34
CA LYS A 349 0.09 -4.44 6.46
C LYS A 349 -0.45 -5.16 7.69
N LEU A 350 -0.49 -4.46 8.84
CA LEU A 350 -1.03 -5.04 10.07
C LEU A 350 -2.52 -5.35 9.92
N ALA A 351 -3.30 -4.47 9.29
CA ALA A 351 -4.73 -4.70 9.07
C ALA A 351 -5.00 -5.91 8.17
N VAL A 352 -4.28 -6.01 7.05
CA VAL A 352 -4.39 -7.17 6.13
C VAL A 352 -3.90 -8.46 6.80
N GLN A 353 -2.85 -8.41 7.63
CA GLN A 353 -2.44 -9.58 8.42
C GLN A 353 -3.53 -10.02 9.39
N ARG A 354 -4.17 -9.08 10.12
CA ARG A 354 -5.30 -9.40 11.02
C ARG A 354 -6.47 -10.01 10.27
N SER A 355 -6.80 -9.47 9.09
CA SER A 355 -7.84 -10.02 8.21
C SER A 355 -7.53 -11.48 7.84
N ALA A 356 -6.30 -11.78 7.40
CA ALA A 356 -5.91 -13.14 7.04
C ALA A 356 -5.82 -14.10 8.25
N ASP A 357 -5.39 -13.62 9.42
CA ASP A 357 -5.35 -14.41 10.64
C ASP A 357 -6.76 -14.86 11.05
N GLU A 358 -7.77 -13.98 10.95
CA GLU A 358 -9.17 -14.31 11.28
C GLU A 358 -9.75 -15.44 10.41
N ILE A 359 -9.31 -15.54 9.15
CA ILE A 359 -9.68 -16.66 8.26
C ILE A 359 -9.17 -17.98 8.83
N PHE A 360 -7.90 -18.03 9.23
CA PHE A 360 -7.31 -19.25 9.77
C PHE A 360 -7.87 -19.61 11.14
N GLU A 361 -8.06 -18.62 12.02
CA GLU A 361 -8.70 -18.81 13.33
C GLU A 361 -10.13 -19.35 13.19
N SER A 362 -10.89 -18.88 12.20
CA SER A 362 -12.24 -19.38 11.92
C SER A 362 -12.23 -20.79 11.35
N TYR A 363 -11.25 -21.10 10.49
CA TYR A 363 -11.01 -22.46 10.00
C TYR A 363 -10.65 -23.42 11.13
N LEU A 364 -9.79 -23.03 12.07
CA LEU A 364 -9.41 -23.88 13.20
C LEU A 364 -10.57 -24.10 14.19
N SER A 365 -11.30 -23.04 14.52
CA SER A 365 -12.38 -23.09 15.52
C SER A 365 -13.71 -23.63 14.99
N GLY A 366 -13.93 -23.58 13.67
CA GLY A 366 -15.23 -23.87 13.05
C GLY A 366 -16.29 -22.82 13.33
N THR A 367 -15.89 -21.64 13.82
CA THR A 367 -16.77 -20.50 14.14
C THR A 367 -16.20 -19.21 13.56
N ALA A 368 -17.07 -18.28 13.16
CA ALA A 368 -16.64 -16.98 12.63
C ALA A 368 -17.00 -15.85 13.59
N PRO A 369 -16.15 -14.82 13.76
CA PRO A 369 -16.52 -13.61 14.48
C PRO A 369 -17.67 -12.88 13.75
N THR A 370 -18.43 -12.10 14.49
CA THR A 370 -19.42 -11.17 13.91
C THR A 370 -18.72 -9.89 13.43
N PRO A 371 -19.29 -9.13 12.48
CA PRO A 371 -18.64 -7.94 11.92
C PRO A 371 -18.15 -6.91 12.94
N GLY A 372 -18.88 -6.69 14.05
CA GLY A 372 -18.45 -5.77 15.11
C GLY A 372 -17.21 -6.22 15.88
N ASN A 373 -16.77 -7.46 15.71
CA ASN A 373 -15.60 -8.04 16.37
C ASN A 373 -14.41 -8.26 15.43
N PHE A 374 -14.52 -7.93 14.14
CA PHE A 374 -13.42 -8.03 13.19
C PHE A 374 -12.24 -7.19 13.69
N THR A 375 -11.10 -7.84 13.89
CA THR A 375 -9.91 -7.25 14.50
C THR A 375 -9.21 -6.28 13.55
N ALA A 376 -9.26 -6.55 12.24
CA ALA A 376 -8.75 -5.62 11.22
C ALA A 376 -9.43 -4.24 11.28
N LEU A 377 -10.74 -4.19 11.62
CA LEU A 377 -11.48 -2.93 11.72
C LEU A 377 -10.97 -2.00 12.82
N LYS A 378 -10.28 -2.52 13.84
CA LYS A 378 -9.73 -1.72 14.93
C LYS A 378 -8.52 -0.89 14.50
N LEU A 379 -7.90 -1.25 13.38
CA LEU A 379 -6.70 -0.60 12.84
C LEU A 379 -7.03 0.47 11.79
N LEU A 380 -8.27 0.52 11.33
CA LEU A 380 -8.70 1.47 10.31
C LEU A 380 -8.56 2.92 10.78
N PRO A 381 -8.23 3.84 9.85
CA PRO A 381 -8.48 5.26 10.06
C PRO A 381 -9.93 5.52 10.49
N ASP A 382 -10.11 6.34 11.51
CA ASP A 382 -11.40 6.88 11.89
C ASP A 382 -11.87 7.86 10.80
N LEU A 383 -12.82 7.39 10.00
CA LEU A 383 -13.35 8.10 8.83
C LEU A 383 -14.03 9.42 9.21
N GLU A 384 -14.64 9.52 10.40
CA GLU A 384 -15.27 10.76 10.85
C GLU A 384 -14.23 11.74 11.38
N ALA A 385 -13.27 11.26 12.19
CA ALA A 385 -12.18 12.10 12.70
C ALA A 385 -11.37 12.72 11.56
N ALA A 386 -11.09 11.95 10.50
CA ALA A 386 -10.32 12.39 9.33
C ALA A 386 -10.96 13.56 8.54
N LYS A 387 -12.27 13.79 8.67
CA LYS A 387 -12.97 14.93 8.04
C LYS A 387 -12.57 16.28 8.63
N SER A 388 -11.93 16.29 9.81
CA SER A 388 -11.49 17.49 10.53
C SER A 388 -10.01 17.41 10.90
N GLY A 389 -9.42 18.52 11.36
CA GLY A 389 -8.01 18.53 11.81
C GLY A 389 -6.95 18.37 10.70
N ASN A 390 -7.40 18.27 9.45
CA ASN A 390 -6.59 18.21 8.25
C ASN A 390 -6.71 19.51 7.44
N PHE A 391 -5.90 19.64 6.38
CA PHE A 391 -6.10 20.74 5.43
C PHE A 391 -7.52 20.69 4.83
N SER A 392 -8.01 21.84 4.40
CA SER A 392 -9.40 22.02 3.99
C SER A 392 -9.74 21.07 2.84
N PRO A 393 -10.81 20.27 2.90
CA PRO A 393 -11.18 19.38 1.80
C PRO A 393 -11.68 20.18 0.58
N LEU A 394 -11.53 19.62 -0.62
CA LEU A 394 -12.02 20.30 -1.83
C LEU A 394 -13.56 20.24 -1.90
N PHE A 395 -14.14 19.15 -1.43
CA PHE A 395 -15.57 18.96 -1.27
C PHE A 395 -15.90 18.43 0.12
N VAL A 396 -16.97 18.91 0.72
CA VAL A 396 -17.41 18.49 2.06
C VAL A 396 -18.92 18.37 2.13
N MET A 397 -19.40 17.39 2.89
CA MET A 397 -20.82 17.25 3.20
C MET A 397 -21.22 18.21 4.33
N GLN A 398 -22.29 18.97 4.12
CA GLN A 398 -22.98 19.70 5.18
C GLN A 398 -24.47 19.37 5.11
N GLY A 399 -24.94 18.49 5.99
CA GLY A 399 -26.26 17.90 5.88
C GLY A 399 -26.38 17.09 4.59
N ASP A 400 -27.36 17.41 3.76
CA ASP A 400 -27.62 16.80 2.45
C ASP A 400 -26.88 17.50 1.29
N LYS A 401 -26.22 18.63 1.54
CA LYS A 401 -25.51 19.40 0.52
C LYS A 401 -24.05 18.98 0.41
N VAL A 402 -23.57 18.95 -0.83
CA VAL A 402 -22.13 18.94 -1.13
C VAL A 402 -21.67 20.39 -1.30
N LEU A 403 -20.82 20.86 -0.40
CA LEU A 403 -20.15 22.15 -0.52
C LEU A 403 -18.79 21.96 -1.19
N ARG A 404 -18.31 23.01 -1.86
CA ARG A 404 -16.96 23.06 -2.44
C ARG A 404 -16.14 24.12 -1.73
N ARG A 405 -14.83 23.91 -1.58
CA ARG A 405 -13.87 24.96 -1.18
C ARG A 405 -14.06 26.21 -2.05
N SER A 406 -14.10 27.38 -1.41
CA SER A 406 -14.35 28.65 -2.11
C SER A 406 -13.22 28.96 -3.08
N ASP A 407 -11.99 29.09 -2.57
CA ASP A 407 -10.78 29.12 -3.38
C ASP A 407 -10.22 27.71 -3.54
N VAL A 408 -10.47 27.11 -4.72
CA VAL A 408 -10.01 25.73 -5.01
C VAL A 408 -8.50 25.59 -4.91
N ASN A 409 -7.72 26.66 -5.16
CA ASN A 409 -6.25 26.59 -5.18
C ASN A 409 -5.62 26.81 -3.79
N ASN A 410 -6.42 27.09 -2.75
CA ASN A 410 -5.92 27.31 -1.41
C ASN A 410 -6.33 26.16 -0.46
N LEU A 411 -5.45 25.19 -0.22
CA LEU A 411 -5.66 24.08 0.73
C LEU A 411 -5.93 24.53 2.16
N ASN A 412 -5.64 25.79 2.48
CA ASN A 412 -5.84 26.37 3.80
C ASN A 412 -7.13 27.21 3.88
N ASP A 413 -7.90 27.29 2.80
CA ASP A 413 -9.18 28.01 2.78
C ASP A 413 -10.29 27.14 3.39
N SER A 414 -10.68 27.44 4.63
CA SER A 414 -11.79 26.77 5.31
C SER A 414 -13.16 27.26 4.85
N LYS A 415 -13.24 28.27 3.96
CA LYS A 415 -14.52 28.75 3.44
C LYS A 415 -15.04 27.81 2.36
N THR A 416 -16.32 27.51 2.45
CA THR A 416 -17.03 26.64 1.52
C THR A 416 -18.24 27.34 0.92
N ILE A 417 -18.58 26.98 -0.31
CA ILE A 417 -19.72 27.52 -1.05
C ILE A 417 -20.66 26.40 -1.51
N ASP A 418 -21.96 26.69 -1.59
CA ASP A 418 -22.98 25.79 -2.17
C ASP A 418 -23.40 26.19 -3.59
N ASN A 419 -23.08 27.41 -4.04
CA ASN A 419 -23.40 27.94 -5.37
C ASN A 419 -22.34 27.63 -6.43
N TRP A 420 -22.01 26.36 -6.61
CA TRP A 420 -21.02 25.90 -7.60
C TRP A 420 -21.65 24.94 -8.61
N TRP A 421 -21.01 24.75 -9.77
CA TRP A 421 -21.51 23.88 -10.85
C TRP A 421 -20.41 22.92 -11.30
N GLY A 422 -20.77 21.67 -11.63
CA GLY A 422 -19.79 20.64 -12.01
C GLY A 422 -18.85 21.06 -13.15
N TRP A 423 -19.40 21.62 -14.23
CA TRP A 423 -18.61 22.06 -15.39
C TRP A 423 -17.68 23.23 -15.08
N SER A 424 -18.15 24.23 -14.33
CA SER A 424 -17.29 25.36 -13.97
C SER A 424 -16.20 24.93 -12.99
N THR A 425 -16.50 24.02 -12.06
CA THR A 425 -15.50 23.40 -11.18
C THR A 425 -14.48 22.60 -11.98
N TYR A 426 -14.91 21.76 -12.94
CA TYR A 426 -13.96 21.04 -13.80
C TYR A 426 -13.03 21.99 -14.57
N LEU A 427 -13.55 23.08 -15.14
CA LEU A 427 -12.73 24.06 -15.85
C LEU A 427 -11.73 24.79 -14.95
N LEU A 428 -12.04 24.96 -13.66
CA LEU A 428 -11.10 25.48 -12.65
C LEU A 428 -10.02 24.45 -12.28
N LEU A 429 -10.36 23.16 -12.30
CA LEU A 429 -9.48 22.07 -11.87
C LEU A 429 -8.67 21.42 -13.01
N LYS A 430 -9.00 21.65 -14.28
CA LYS A 430 -8.26 21.01 -15.40
C LYS A 430 -6.75 21.29 -15.41
N ASP A 431 -6.34 22.44 -14.85
CA ASP A 431 -4.95 22.88 -14.70
C ASP A 431 -4.56 22.99 -13.20
N TYR A 432 -5.15 22.12 -12.37
CA TYR A 432 -5.09 22.23 -10.91
C TYR A 432 -3.68 22.16 -10.34
N LYS A 433 -3.26 23.23 -9.65
CA LYS A 433 -1.96 23.38 -8.99
C LYS A 433 -2.15 24.17 -7.70
N PRO A 434 -2.77 23.56 -6.69
CA PRO A 434 -3.08 24.31 -5.49
C PRO A 434 -1.80 24.55 -4.66
N ASN A 435 -1.88 25.45 -3.68
CA ASN A 435 -0.78 25.72 -2.75
C ASN A 435 -0.52 24.51 -1.82
N LYS A 436 0.51 24.61 -0.98
CA LYS A 436 0.84 23.58 0.00
C LYS A 436 -0.03 23.76 1.25
N PRO A 437 -0.43 22.66 1.92
CA PRO A 437 -1.15 22.75 3.18
C PRO A 437 -0.27 23.35 4.28
N ALA A 438 -0.90 23.96 5.27
CA ALA A 438 -0.21 24.45 6.46
C ALA A 438 0.48 23.29 7.18
N GLY A 439 1.73 23.51 7.60
CA GLY A 439 2.57 22.48 8.21
C GLY A 439 3.29 21.56 7.22
N TYR A 440 3.13 21.76 5.90
CA TYR A 440 3.93 21.05 4.90
C TYR A 440 5.42 21.37 5.08
N LEU A 441 6.26 20.32 5.10
CA LEU A 441 7.71 20.43 5.21
C LEU A 441 8.37 20.22 3.85
N GLU A 442 9.21 21.16 3.43
CA GLU A 442 10.05 20.98 2.25
C GLU A 442 11.14 19.94 2.51
N ALA A 443 11.53 19.18 1.48
CA ALA A 443 12.62 18.23 1.61
C ALA A 443 13.96 18.93 1.91
N PRO A 444 14.87 18.30 2.68
CA PRO A 444 16.22 18.81 2.87
C PRO A 444 16.97 19.01 1.54
N THR A 445 17.79 20.05 1.47
CA THR A 445 18.61 20.35 0.30
C THR A 445 20.03 19.79 0.40
N LEU A 446 20.39 19.24 1.57
CA LEU A 446 21.71 18.69 1.87
C LEU A 446 21.60 17.21 2.27
N ALA A 447 22.68 16.46 2.04
CA ALA A 447 22.80 15.07 2.48
C ALA A 447 23.63 14.97 3.78
N PRO A 448 23.47 13.90 4.58
CA PRO A 448 24.43 13.56 5.63
C PRO A 448 25.83 13.28 5.04
N THR A 449 26.87 13.46 5.85
CA THR A 449 28.24 13.08 5.48
C THR A 449 28.81 12.08 6.46
N LEU A 450 29.69 11.19 6.00
CA LEU A 450 30.37 10.26 6.90
C LEU A 450 31.55 10.96 7.56
N GLN A 451 31.72 10.77 8.87
CA GLN A 451 32.90 11.24 9.58
C GLN A 451 34.10 10.35 9.23
N ALA A 452 35.22 10.94 8.80
CA ALA A 452 36.38 10.21 8.26
C ALA A 452 36.90 9.09 9.17
N ASP A 453 37.02 9.37 10.47
CA ASP A 453 37.45 8.41 11.51
C ASP A 453 36.27 7.88 12.35
N GLY A 454 35.05 7.95 11.81
CA GLY A 454 33.81 7.63 12.53
C GLY A 454 33.35 6.18 12.43
N TRP A 455 34.13 5.26 11.89
CA TRP A 455 33.73 3.86 11.72
C TRP A 455 33.79 3.09 13.05
N GLN A 456 32.70 2.42 13.42
CA GLN A 456 32.57 1.81 14.75
C GLN A 456 32.98 0.35 14.84
N SER A 457 33.05 -0.36 13.72
CA SER A 457 33.37 -1.79 13.68
C SER A 457 34.36 -2.12 12.57
N GLN A 458 35.21 -3.12 12.84
CA GLN A 458 36.03 -3.82 11.83
C GLN A 458 35.55 -5.25 11.57
N THR A 459 34.51 -5.69 12.29
CA THR A 459 33.92 -7.02 12.15
C THR A 459 32.75 -6.93 11.19
N PRO A 460 32.75 -7.70 10.08
CA PRO A 460 31.62 -7.78 9.18
C PRO A 460 30.36 -8.30 9.89
N SER A 461 29.19 -7.77 9.53
CA SER A 461 27.89 -8.23 10.03
C SER A 461 26.96 -8.48 8.85
N ALA A 462 26.58 -9.74 8.66
CA ALA A 462 25.58 -10.11 7.67
C ALA A 462 24.21 -9.48 8.01
N PRO A 463 23.34 -9.21 7.01
CA PRO A 463 23.56 -9.49 5.59
C PRO A 463 24.31 -8.39 4.85
N ASN A 464 24.35 -7.15 5.36
CA ASN A 464 24.69 -6.00 4.54
C ASN A 464 26.04 -5.34 4.87
N TRP A 465 26.54 -5.44 6.11
CA TRP A 465 27.85 -4.90 6.52
C TRP A 465 28.97 -5.87 6.16
N LEU A 466 29.16 -6.10 4.86
CA LEU A 466 30.14 -7.03 4.32
C LEU A 466 31.13 -6.30 3.41
N PRO A 467 32.40 -6.76 3.32
CA PRO A 467 33.34 -6.24 2.33
C PRO A 467 32.76 -6.35 0.90
N GLY A 468 32.95 -5.31 0.08
CA GLY A 468 32.45 -5.23 -1.29
C GLY A 468 31.01 -4.73 -1.42
N HIS A 469 30.31 -4.48 -0.31
CA HIS A 469 29.03 -3.76 -0.31
C HIS A 469 29.27 -2.25 -0.24
N ALA A 470 28.21 -1.45 -0.44
CA ALA A 470 28.31 0.01 -0.28
C ALA A 470 27.04 0.57 0.37
N VAL A 471 27.19 1.64 1.14
CA VAL A 471 26.10 2.28 1.89
C VAL A 471 26.04 3.79 1.62
N ARG A 472 24.84 4.37 1.61
CA ARG A 472 24.59 5.81 1.54
C ARG A 472 23.46 6.22 2.47
N TYR A 473 23.35 7.52 2.73
CA TYR A 473 22.41 8.08 3.70
C TYR A 473 21.68 9.30 3.16
N ALA A 474 20.44 9.47 3.61
CA ALA A 474 19.63 10.66 3.41
C ALA A 474 18.90 10.98 4.71
N PHE A 475 18.23 12.13 4.77
CA PHE A 475 17.32 12.42 5.87
C PHE A 475 16.10 13.19 5.37
N SER A 476 15.03 13.18 6.17
CA SER A 476 13.86 14.04 6.02
C SER A 476 13.70 14.90 7.27
N TYR A 477 12.88 15.94 7.19
CA TYR A 477 12.43 16.72 8.34
C TYR A 477 11.12 16.15 8.89
N THR A 478 10.94 16.27 10.20
CA THR A 478 9.70 15.90 10.89
C THR A 478 9.17 17.05 11.74
N ASP A 479 7.85 17.16 11.82
CA ASP A 479 7.16 18.01 12.79
C ASP A 479 5.81 17.41 13.21
N GLY A 480 5.76 16.90 14.44
CA GLY A 480 4.60 16.13 14.92
C GLY A 480 4.37 14.89 14.05
N LEU A 481 3.23 14.83 13.37
CA LEU A 481 2.90 13.75 12.44
C LEU A 481 3.38 14.02 11.00
N ASN A 482 3.75 15.26 10.68
CA ASN A 482 4.16 15.64 9.33
C ASN A 482 5.62 15.24 9.09
N GLU A 483 5.90 14.79 7.87
CA GLU A 483 7.24 14.43 7.41
C GLU A 483 7.47 15.00 6.00
N SER A 484 8.67 15.50 5.73
CA SER A 484 9.07 15.85 4.37
C SER A 484 9.51 14.62 3.59
N TYR A 485 9.53 14.69 2.26
CA TYR A 485 10.35 13.74 1.50
C TYR A 485 11.82 13.82 1.92
N ILE A 486 12.56 12.72 1.70
CA ILE A 486 14.01 12.73 1.95
C ILE A 486 14.71 13.70 1.00
N GLY A 487 15.79 14.30 1.50
CA GLY A 487 16.70 15.11 0.70
C GLY A 487 17.60 14.26 -0.21
N PRO A 488 18.65 14.88 -0.80
CA PRO A 488 19.59 14.14 -1.63
C PRO A 488 20.33 13.06 -0.83
N TRP A 489 20.64 11.95 -1.49
CA TRP A 489 21.50 10.92 -0.93
C TRP A 489 22.96 11.37 -0.89
N SER A 490 23.69 10.93 0.14
CA SER A 490 25.15 10.98 0.16
C SER A 490 25.72 10.08 -0.93
N ALA A 491 26.99 10.30 -1.29
CA ALA A 491 27.71 9.36 -2.13
C ALA A 491 27.81 7.99 -1.44
N TYR A 492 27.80 6.91 -2.24
CA TYR A 492 28.05 5.58 -1.72
C TYR A 492 29.46 5.49 -1.11
N ALA A 493 29.52 5.02 0.12
CA ALA A 493 30.76 4.60 0.78
C ALA A 493 30.94 3.09 0.58
N GLU A 494 32.03 2.71 -0.08
CA GLU A 494 32.40 1.30 -0.26
C GLU A 494 32.87 0.71 1.08
N LEU A 495 32.33 -0.46 1.42
CA LEU A 495 32.66 -1.21 2.62
C LEU A 495 33.82 -2.16 2.32
N SER A 496 34.87 -2.08 3.13
CA SER A 496 36.04 -2.96 3.03
C SER A 496 36.32 -3.57 4.40
N GLU A 497 37.09 -2.89 5.23
CA GLU A 497 37.50 -3.36 6.56
C GLU A 497 36.81 -2.60 7.71
N ARG A 498 35.95 -1.63 7.39
CA ARG A 498 35.30 -0.74 8.34
C ARG A 498 33.80 -0.66 8.07
N PHE A 499 33.00 -0.76 9.13
CA PHE A 499 31.54 -0.85 9.09
C PHE A 499 30.91 0.06 10.14
N GLN A 500 29.59 0.31 10.00
CA GLN A 500 28.79 1.07 10.97
C GLN A 500 29.33 2.50 11.20
N PRO A 501 29.16 3.43 10.24
CA PRO A 501 29.76 4.76 10.32
C PRO A 501 29.01 5.71 11.27
N THR A 502 29.74 6.69 11.80
CA THR A 502 29.20 7.92 12.36
C THR A 502 28.93 8.93 11.24
N LEU A 503 27.71 9.46 11.22
CA LEU A 503 27.22 10.47 10.29
C LEU A 503 27.27 11.84 10.94
N ASN A 504 27.66 12.86 10.17
CA ASN A 504 27.33 14.25 10.44
C ASN A 504 26.01 14.59 9.71
N VAL A 505 25.00 14.99 10.47
CA VAL A 505 23.66 15.30 9.94
C VAL A 505 23.46 16.82 9.91
N PRO A 506 23.22 17.43 8.73
CA PRO A 506 22.98 18.87 8.61
C PRO A 506 21.81 19.35 9.48
N THR A 507 22.00 20.47 10.17
CA THR A 507 20.94 21.19 10.87
C THR A 507 20.41 22.32 9.99
N ASP A 508 19.09 22.53 9.98
CA ASP A 508 18.46 23.67 9.33
C ASP A 508 17.39 24.28 10.25
N THR A 509 17.69 25.45 10.82
CA THR A 509 16.78 26.17 11.72
C THR A 509 15.64 26.90 10.99
N GLY A 510 15.71 27.03 9.66
CA GLY A 510 14.67 27.66 8.83
C GLY A 510 13.61 26.69 8.32
N SER A 511 13.81 25.39 8.49
CA SER A 511 12.93 24.33 7.98
C SER A 511 11.55 24.25 8.65
N GLY A 512 11.38 24.87 9.82
CA GLY A 512 10.17 24.72 10.66
C GLY A 512 10.04 23.35 11.34
N SER A 513 11.04 22.48 11.21
CA SER A 513 11.04 21.12 11.77
C SER A 513 11.35 21.06 13.28
N SER A 514 10.81 20.04 13.94
CA SER A 514 11.15 19.69 15.33
C SER A 514 12.09 18.48 15.44
N GLY A 515 12.23 17.68 14.36
CA GLY A 515 13.15 16.55 14.28
C GLY A 515 13.53 16.19 12.84
N ARG A 516 14.28 15.10 12.69
CA ARG A 516 14.70 14.53 11.41
C ARG A 516 14.66 13.00 11.47
N ASN A 517 14.27 12.37 10.37
CA ASN A 517 14.40 10.92 10.19
C ASN A 517 15.61 10.62 9.31
N ILE A 518 16.42 9.64 9.69
CA ILE A 518 17.62 9.22 8.97
C ILE A 518 17.32 7.96 8.18
N PHE A 519 17.68 7.99 6.91
CA PHE A 519 17.51 6.87 5.99
C PHE A 519 18.85 6.33 5.53
N ARG A 520 18.91 5.01 5.39
CA ARG A 520 20.06 4.27 4.87
C ARG A 520 19.66 3.54 3.61
N GLN A 521 20.60 3.40 2.68
CA GLN A 521 20.42 2.49 1.56
C GLN A 521 21.73 1.79 1.24
N PHE A 522 21.72 0.45 1.28
CA PHE A 522 22.78 -0.34 0.69
C PHE A 522 22.62 -0.39 -0.84
N ARG A 523 23.74 -0.47 -1.57
CA ARG A 523 23.71 -0.53 -3.03
C ARG A 523 22.83 -1.69 -3.51
N GLY A 524 21.82 -1.36 -4.31
CA GLY A 524 20.87 -2.34 -4.83
C GLY A 524 19.76 -2.77 -3.85
N GLY A 525 19.76 -2.27 -2.62
CA GLY A 525 18.69 -2.43 -1.64
C GLY A 525 17.71 -1.26 -1.63
N SER A 526 16.72 -1.33 -0.74
CA SER A 526 15.73 -0.27 -0.54
C SER A 526 16.19 0.77 0.48
N PRO A 527 15.65 1.99 0.46
CA PRO A 527 15.74 2.93 1.57
C PRO A 527 15.13 2.34 2.85
N GLU A 528 15.86 2.44 3.95
CA GLU A 528 15.48 1.97 5.28
C GLU A 528 15.48 3.16 6.25
N LEU A 529 14.37 3.37 6.96
CA LEU A 529 14.34 4.30 8.10
C LEU A 529 15.13 3.67 9.26
N ILE A 530 16.24 4.28 9.65
CA ILE A 530 17.15 3.72 10.66
C ILE A 530 17.16 4.47 11.99
N ALA A 531 16.71 5.74 12.01
CA ALA A 531 16.59 6.52 13.23
C ALA A 531 15.71 7.76 13.08
N SER A 532 15.26 8.29 14.22
CA SER A 532 14.71 9.63 14.37
C SER A 532 15.56 10.40 15.37
N ILE A 533 15.98 11.62 15.03
CA ILE A 533 16.82 12.48 15.86
C ILE A 533 16.13 13.83 16.08
N ASP A 534 16.40 14.48 17.20
CA ASP A 534 15.90 15.84 17.46
C ASP A 534 16.51 16.87 16.50
N LYS A 535 15.95 18.08 16.43
CA LYS A 535 16.44 19.14 15.51
C LYS A 535 17.87 19.66 15.79
N THR A 536 18.44 19.38 16.95
CA THR A 536 19.75 19.89 17.38
C THR A 536 20.88 18.87 17.23
N ALA A 537 20.56 17.57 17.18
CA ALA A 537 21.53 16.50 17.01
C ALA A 537 22.32 16.66 15.70
N THR A 538 23.63 16.82 15.78
CA THR A 538 24.50 16.97 14.60
C THR A 538 25.16 15.66 14.18
N THR A 539 25.04 14.62 14.99
CA THR A 539 25.69 13.33 14.75
C THR A 539 24.73 12.17 15.00
N TYR A 540 24.93 11.08 14.26
CA TYR A 540 24.23 9.81 14.46
C TYR A 540 25.18 8.65 14.16
N ILE A 541 25.09 7.57 14.93
CA ILE A 541 25.92 6.38 14.72
C ILE A 541 25.04 5.25 14.20
N ASP A 542 25.30 4.77 12.98
CA ASP A 542 24.55 3.65 12.40
C ASP A 542 25.04 2.33 12.96
N ARG A 543 24.36 1.85 14.00
CA ARG A 543 24.61 0.53 14.62
C ARG A 543 23.62 -0.54 14.17
N ASN A 544 22.71 -0.21 13.26
CA ASN A 544 21.70 -1.15 12.80
C ASN A 544 22.35 -2.19 11.91
N ALA A 545 22.12 -3.47 12.17
CA ALA A 545 22.69 -4.56 11.39
C ALA A 545 22.17 -4.60 9.93
#